data_AF-A0A316GGE1-F1
#
_entry.id   AF-A0A316GGE1-F1
#
_cell.length_a   1.000
_cell.length_b   1.000
_cell.length_c   1.000
_cell.angle_alpha   90.00
_cell.angle_beta   90.00
_cell.angle_gamma   90.00
#
_symmetry.space_group_name_H-M   'P 1'
#
loop_
_entity.id
_entity.type
_entity.pdbx_description
1 polymer ?
#
loop_
_entity_poly.entity_id
_entity_poly.type
_entity_poly.pdbx_seq_one_letter_code
_entity_poly.pdbx_strand_id
1 'polypeptide(L)'
;MIPALSQGLASDAWVKLAPARDDWAAIWQSGQLLRGSGFVPDVLAHAELTLCLEFTLPQVAARVPVRLWQGAAETARAVGLYALPDGALRLVHGDIDLVTPPDMARAGETLSLRYRTCARGRGDIADFTNHDRLQKHRCRSGLAHAARLDELLPRDNRFLQTCHVAAIAEFGLASSDLPALAGGALVTTTTGARPVETLTPGDLLVSATGETLPLRWIERRSRLCLGRQSPVRLRAPYFGLSHDICVTPETRVVRSGPAVEYIFGEERVLARAGDMTSSPGAHRDNQRPVRAFHHLMFDDHACVMVDRCGVETALLADVVAVGDAGQPCNLSQADRTPCLPVLDRAGAQALVAASAKGRRSLT
;
A
#
# COMPACT_ATOMS: atom_id res chain seq x y z
N MET A 1 -13.68 9.59 -54.74
CA MET A 1 -15.13 9.85 -54.91
C MET A 1 -15.88 8.58 -54.51
N ILE A 2 -16.14 8.40 -53.20
CA ILE A 2 -17.08 7.45 -52.57
C ILE A 2 -17.55 8.15 -51.28
N PRO A 3 -18.84 8.13 -50.92
CA PRO A 3 -19.49 9.25 -50.24
C PRO A 3 -19.57 9.12 -48.71
N ALA A 4 -19.86 10.26 -48.09
CA ALA A 4 -20.23 10.41 -46.70
C ALA A 4 -21.54 9.69 -46.37
N LEU A 5 -21.54 8.94 -45.27
CA LEU A 5 -22.72 8.60 -44.49
C LEU A 5 -22.46 9.08 -43.06
N SER A 6 -22.77 10.35 -42.84
CA SER A 6 -23.01 10.90 -41.52
C SER A 6 -24.43 10.54 -41.09
N GLN A 7 -24.57 10.34 -39.77
CA GLN A 7 -25.77 10.39 -38.95
C GLN A 7 -26.45 9.06 -38.63
N GLY A 8 -26.53 8.81 -37.32
CA GLY A 8 -27.41 7.82 -36.73
C GLY A 8 -26.69 6.95 -35.70
N LEU A 9 -26.32 7.54 -34.54
CA LEU A 9 -26.36 6.96 -33.19
C LEU A 9 -25.55 7.86 -32.23
N ALA A 10 -26.11 9.05 -31.98
CA ALA A 10 -25.80 9.84 -30.80
C ALA A 10 -27.10 10.02 -30.00
N SER A 11 -27.23 9.22 -28.95
CA SER A 11 -28.09 9.39 -27.77
C SER A 11 -27.86 8.16 -26.88
N ASP A 12 -27.69 8.17 -25.57
CA ASP A 12 -27.50 9.21 -24.57
C ASP A 12 -27.21 8.42 -23.29
N ALA A 13 -25.95 8.30 -22.88
CA ALA A 13 -25.57 7.78 -21.54
C ALA A 13 -24.09 8.06 -21.24
N TRP A 14 -23.60 9.25 -21.57
CA TRP A 14 -22.32 9.70 -21.02
C TRP A 14 -22.57 10.18 -19.59
N VAL A 15 -22.53 9.24 -18.64
CA VAL A 15 -22.51 9.58 -17.22
C VAL A 15 -21.33 10.52 -17.01
N LYS A 16 -21.58 11.73 -16.51
CA LYS A 16 -20.55 12.69 -16.11
C LYS A 16 -19.68 12.02 -15.04
N LEU A 17 -18.56 11.44 -15.44
CA LEU A 17 -17.55 10.94 -14.51
C LEU A 17 -16.88 12.15 -13.85
N ALA A 18 -16.79 12.13 -12.52
CA ALA A 18 -16.02 13.13 -11.78
C ALA A 18 -14.53 13.10 -12.23
N PRO A 19 -13.84 14.26 -12.29
CA PRO A 19 -12.41 14.29 -12.61
C PRO A 19 -11.61 13.60 -11.50
N ALA A 20 -10.57 12.83 -11.88
CA ALA A 20 -9.67 12.17 -10.95
C ALA A 20 -8.91 13.21 -10.11
N ARG A 21 -9.34 13.40 -8.87
CA ARG A 21 -8.56 14.04 -7.81
C ARG A 21 -8.08 12.94 -6.88
N ASP A 22 -6.90 13.08 -6.29
CA ASP A 22 -6.41 12.22 -5.19
C ASP A 22 -7.19 12.48 -3.88
N ASP A 23 -8.52 12.60 -4.01
CA ASP A 23 -9.42 12.98 -2.94
C ASP A 23 -9.98 11.73 -2.25
N TRP A 24 -9.97 11.79 -0.93
CA TRP A 24 -10.51 10.75 -0.06
C TRP A 24 -11.93 11.16 0.30
N ALA A 25 -12.91 10.36 -0.13
CA ALA A 25 -14.31 10.57 0.23
C ALA A 25 -14.51 10.53 1.74
N ALA A 26 -13.95 9.49 2.38
CA ALA A 26 -14.02 9.35 3.84
C ALA A 26 -12.93 8.41 4.39
N ILE A 27 -12.48 8.70 5.61
CA ILE A 27 -11.52 7.89 6.36
C ILE A 27 -12.00 7.79 7.81
N TRP A 28 -12.10 6.56 8.31
CA TRP A 28 -12.44 6.25 9.68
C TRP A 28 -11.33 5.43 10.35
N GLN A 29 -11.17 5.66 11.65
CA GLN A 29 -10.34 4.84 12.52
C GLN A 29 -11.13 4.51 13.79
N SER A 30 -11.28 3.22 14.09
CA SER A 30 -12.02 2.75 15.26
C SER A 30 -13.41 3.39 15.40
N GLY A 31 -14.14 3.51 14.29
CA GLY A 31 -15.47 4.14 14.24
C GLY A 31 -15.49 5.67 14.13
N GLN A 32 -14.38 6.36 14.44
CA GLN A 32 -14.32 7.82 14.37
C GLN A 32 -13.96 8.29 12.95
N LEU A 33 -14.72 9.25 12.41
CA LEU A 33 -14.41 9.92 11.14
C LEU A 33 -13.22 10.87 11.32
N LEU A 34 -12.16 10.66 10.55
CA LEU A 34 -10.94 11.48 10.55
C LEU A 34 -10.86 12.47 9.39
N ARG A 35 -11.43 12.13 8.24
CA ARG A 35 -11.44 12.96 7.02
C ARG A 35 -12.67 12.63 6.18
N GLY A 36 -13.22 13.62 5.49
CA GLY A 36 -14.37 13.47 4.59
C GLY A 36 -15.59 14.23 5.09
N SER A 37 -16.59 14.39 4.21
CA SER A 37 -17.86 15.06 4.52
C SER A 37 -18.89 14.17 5.24
N GLY A 38 -18.50 12.95 5.64
CA GLY A 38 -19.41 11.96 6.18
C GLY A 38 -20.26 11.28 5.09
N PHE A 39 -21.40 10.69 5.48
CA PHE A 39 -22.31 9.94 4.61
C PHE A 39 -23.13 10.85 3.69
N VAL A 40 -22.51 11.73 2.90
CA VAL A 40 -23.22 12.42 1.83
C VAL A 40 -23.18 11.51 0.61
N PRO A 41 -24.27 10.82 0.25
CA PRO A 41 -24.27 9.93 -0.88
C PRO A 41 -24.21 10.81 -2.13
N ASP A 42 -23.09 10.77 -2.85
CA ASP A 42 -23.07 11.24 -4.22
C ASP A 42 -23.58 10.12 -5.13
N VAL A 43 -24.50 10.48 -6.02
CA VAL A 43 -25.11 9.57 -6.99
C VAL A 43 -24.33 9.58 -8.31
N LEU A 44 -23.31 10.45 -8.43
CA LEU A 44 -22.40 10.47 -9.57
C LEU A 44 -21.55 9.20 -9.60
N ALA A 45 -21.40 8.66 -10.81
CA ALA A 45 -20.50 7.54 -11.02
C ALA A 45 -19.06 8.04 -11.08
N HIS A 46 -18.15 7.26 -10.51
CA HIS A 46 -16.74 7.57 -10.51
C HIS A 46 -16.00 6.72 -11.54
N ALA A 47 -14.92 7.27 -12.09
CA ALA A 47 -14.06 6.53 -13.01
C ALA A 47 -13.39 5.36 -12.28
N GLU A 48 -12.96 5.59 -11.04
CA GLU A 48 -12.40 4.59 -10.14
C GLU A 48 -12.80 4.91 -8.71
N LEU A 49 -13.07 3.88 -7.90
CA LEU A 49 -13.17 4.00 -6.46
C LEU A 49 -12.32 2.92 -5.80
N THR A 50 -11.85 3.18 -4.58
CA THR A 50 -11.23 2.13 -3.77
C THR A 50 -11.82 2.08 -2.36
N LEU A 51 -12.31 0.92 -1.95
CA LEU A 51 -12.65 0.58 -0.58
C LEU A 51 -11.43 -0.07 0.10
N CYS A 52 -10.94 0.53 1.18
CA CYS A 52 -9.90 -0.02 2.05
C CYS A 52 -10.50 -0.34 3.42
N LEU A 53 -10.40 -1.59 3.86
CA LEU A 53 -10.82 -2.04 5.18
C LEU A 53 -9.65 -2.74 5.88
N GLU A 54 -9.50 -2.49 7.17
CA GLU A 54 -8.68 -3.26 8.09
C GLU A 54 -9.54 -3.64 9.30
N PHE A 55 -9.65 -4.93 9.60
CA PHE A 55 -10.54 -5.44 10.65
C PHE A 55 -9.97 -6.71 11.28
N THR A 56 -10.43 -7.01 12.48
CA THR A 56 -10.20 -8.32 13.11
C THR A 56 -11.38 -9.23 12.81
N LEU A 57 -11.12 -10.46 12.36
CA LEU A 57 -12.19 -11.40 12.06
C LEU A 57 -12.98 -11.73 13.34
N PRO A 58 -14.30 -11.47 13.40
CA PRO A 58 -15.11 -11.86 14.54
C PRO A 58 -15.28 -13.38 14.58
N GLN A 59 -15.78 -13.89 15.71
CA GLN A 59 -16.21 -15.28 15.79
C GLN A 59 -17.37 -15.53 14.80
N VAL A 60 -17.19 -16.51 13.92
CA VAL A 60 -18.19 -16.92 12.94
C VAL A 60 -18.82 -18.21 13.44
N ALA A 61 -20.12 -18.16 13.79
CA ALA A 61 -20.84 -19.33 14.23
C ALA A 61 -20.91 -20.38 13.11
N ALA A 62 -20.83 -21.67 13.48
CA ALA A 62 -20.95 -22.76 12.54
C ALA A 62 -22.28 -22.63 11.79
N ARG A 63 -22.23 -22.39 10.47
CA ARG A 63 -23.34 -22.29 9.49
C ARG A 63 -23.91 -20.90 9.21
N VAL A 64 -23.50 -19.83 9.89
CA VAL A 64 -24.05 -18.48 9.61
C VAL A 64 -22.92 -17.54 9.16
N PRO A 65 -22.90 -17.11 7.89
CA PRO A 65 -21.99 -16.08 7.44
C PRO A 65 -22.20 -14.78 8.21
N VAL A 66 -21.09 -14.14 8.61
CA VAL A 66 -21.13 -12.83 9.29
C VAL A 66 -20.90 -11.74 8.26
N ARG A 67 -21.79 -10.75 8.21
CA ARG A 67 -21.61 -9.59 7.34
C ARG A 67 -20.69 -8.57 8.00
N LEU A 68 -19.54 -8.34 7.39
CA LEU A 68 -18.50 -7.43 7.87
C LEU A 68 -18.66 -6.02 7.31
N TRP A 69 -19.19 -5.89 6.09
CA TRP A 69 -19.42 -4.61 5.43
C TRP A 69 -20.70 -4.64 4.60
N GLN A 70 -21.35 -3.48 4.50
CA GLN A 70 -22.48 -3.27 3.61
C GLN A 70 -22.50 -1.82 3.14
N GLY A 71 -22.52 -1.63 1.82
CA GLY A 71 -22.76 -0.34 1.17
C GLY A 71 -24.15 0.23 1.45
N ALA A 72 -24.29 1.56 1.41
CA ALA A 72 -25.51 2.30 1.68
C ALA A 72 -26.53 2.27 0.53
N ALA A 73 -26.07 1.99 -0.70
CA ALA A 73 -26.93 1.81 -1.87
C ALA A 73 -27.96 0.67 -1.70
N GLU A 74 -28.88 0.55 -2.66
CA GLU A 74 -29.78 -0.60 -2.74
C GLU A 74 -29.00 -1.91 -2.68
N THR A 75 -29.51 -2.92 -1.97
CA THR A 75 -28.79 -4.17 -1.67
C THR A 75 -28.24 -4.87 -2.91
N ALA A 76 -28.92 -4.74 -4.06
CA ALA A 76 -28.47 -5.32 -5.33
C ALA A 76 -27.21 -4.66 -5.90
N ARG A 77 -26.93 -3.40 -5.54
CA ARG A 77 -25.76 -2.62 -6.01
C ARG A 77 -24.72 -2.39 -4.93
N ALA A 78 -25.09 -2.47 -3.66
CA ALA A 78 -24.17 -2.19 -2.57
C ALA A 78 -23.09 -3.27 -2.43
N VAL A 79 -21.86 -2.83 -2.17
CA VAL A 79 -20.75 -3.73 -1.82
C VAL A 79 -21.07 -4.45 -0.51
N GLY A 80 -20.96 -5.76 -0.51
CA GLY A 80 -21.08 -6.60 0.67
C GLY A 80 -19.81 -7.39 0.92
N LEU A 81 -19.33 -7.39 2.16
CA LEU A 81 -18.24 -8.28 2.60
C LEU A 81 -18.76 -9.24 3.67
N TYR A 82 -18.50 -10.52 3.48
CA TYR A 82 -18.94 -11.60 4.35
C TYR A 82 -17.76 -12.47 4.78
N ALA A 83 -17.76 -12.86 6.05
CA ALA A 83 -16.95 -13.96 6.56
C ALA A 83 -17.78 -15.25 6.52
N LEU A 84 -17.24 -16.28 5.88
CA LEU A 84 -17.86 -17.60 5.79
C LEU A 84 -17.41 -18.50 6.96
N PRO A 85 -18.20 -19.51 7.36
CA PRO A 85 -17.86 -20.39 8.48
C PRO A 85 -16.59 -21.23 8.30
N ASP A 86 -16.12 -21.41 7.07
CA ASP A 86 -14.88 -22.12 6.73
C ASP A 86 -13.65 -21.20 6.72
N GLY A 87 -13.80 -19.94 7.14
CA GLY A 87 -12.72 -18.95 7.17
C GLY A 87 -12.47 -18.23 5.84
N ALA A 88 -13.24 -18.51 4.79
CA ALA A 88 -13.18 -17.75 3.55
C ALA A 88 -13.86 -16.38 3.69
N LEU A 89 -13.40 -15.42 2.89
CA LEU A 89 -14.03 -14.11 2.73
C LEU A 89 -14.74 -14.06 1.39
N ARG A 90 -15.97 -13.56 1.39
CA ARG A 90 -16.79 -13.37 0.20
C ARG A 90 -17.10 -11.89 -0.01
N LEU A 91 -16.70 -11.35 -1.16
CA LEU A 91 -17.03 -10.00 -1.60
C LEU A 91 -18.08 -10.08 -2.71
N VAL A 92 -19.20 -9.39 -2.53
CA VAL A 92 -20.24 -9.25 -3.55
C VAL A 92 -20.42 -7.78 -3.93
N HIS A 93 -20.59 -7.51 -5.22
CA HIS A 93 -20.85 -6.17 -5.73
C HIS A 93 -21.54 -6.23 -7.10
N GLY A 94 -22.85 -5.98 -7.18
CA GLY A 94 -23.60 -6.18 -8.41
C GLY A 94 -23.57 -7.65 -8.86
N ASP A 95 -23.03 -7.90 -10.05
CA ASP A 95 -22.80 -9.23 -10.63
C ASP A 95 -21.50 -9.90 -10.17
N ILE A 96 -20.66 -9.19 -9.42
CA ILE A 96 -19.41 -9.71 -8.86
C ILE A 96 -19.70 -10.57 -7.63
N ASP A 97 -19.14 -11.79 -7.63
CA ASP A 97 -19.10 -12.69 -6.47
C ASP A 97 -17.72 -13.33 -6.36
N LEU A 98 -16.87 -12.79 -5.49
CA LEU A 98 -15.49 -13.23 -5.28
C LEU A 98 -15.39 -13.93 -3.93
N VAL A 99 -14.75 -15.09 -3.90
CA VAL A 99 -14.57 -15.88 -2.68
C VAL A 99 -13.10 -16.29 -2.58
N THR A 100 -12.48 -16.02 -1.42
CA THR A 100 -11.12 -16.49 -1.13
C THR A 100 -11.13 -18.01 -0.87
N PRO A 101 -9.98 -18.70 -0.90
CA PRO A 101 -9.89 -20.08 -0.45
C PRO A 101 -10.37 -20.25 1.01
N PRO A 102 -10.84 -21.46 1.39
CA PRO A 102 -11.13 -21.79 2.79
C PRO A 102 -9.86 -21.70 3.67
N ASP A 103 -10.03 -21.51 4.98
CA ASP A 103 -8.96 -21.23 5.96
C ASP A 103 -8.09 -20.00 5.63
N MET A 104 -8.59 -19.06 4.81
CA MET A 104 -7.93 -17.77 4.56
C MET A 104 -7.77 -16.96 5.86
N ALA A 105 -8.72 -17.08 6.78
CA ALA A 105 -8.68 -16.37 8.05
C ALA A 105 -9.36 -17.12 9.19
N ARG A 106 -8.88 -16.86 10.41
CA ARG A 106 -9.45 -17.37 11.66
C ARG A 106 -9.90 -16.23 12.57
N ALA A 107 -10.87 -16.51 13.43
CA ALA A 107 -11.38 -15.53 14.37
C ALA A 107 -10.24 -14.98 15.25
N GLY A 108 -10.18 -13.66 15.40
CA GLY A 108 -9.10 -12.94 16.09
C GLY A 108 -7.93 -12.52 15.20
N GLU A 109 -7.80 -13.05 13.98
CA GLU A 109 -6.75 -12.61 13.04
C GLU A 109 -7.11 -11.28 12.37
N THR A 110 -6.09 -10.51 12.02
CA THR A 110 -6.20 -9.19 11.40
C THR A 110 -6.09 -9.29 9.89
N LEU A 111 -7.09 -8.75 9.22
CA LEU A 111 -7.24 -8.79 7.78
C LEU A 111 -7.29 -7.38 7.21
N SER A 112 -6.78 -7.24 5.99
CA SER A 112 -7.07 -6.06 5.17
C SER A 112 -7.71 -6.47 3.85
N LEU A 113 -8.73 -5.71 3.44
CA LEU A 113 -9.29 -5.73 2.09
C LEU A 113 -8.97 -4.41 1.41
N ARG A 114 -8.43 -4.48 0.18
CA ARG A 114 -8.46 -3.37 -0.76
C ARG A 114 -9.25 -3.79 -1.99
N TYR A 115 -10.38 -3.13 -2.22
CA TYR A 115 -11.23 -3.37 -3.37
C TYR A 115 -11.29 -2.12 -4.25
N ARG A 116 -10.71 -2.19 -5.45
CA ARG A 116 -10.73 -1.14 -6.47
C ARG A 116 -11.77 -1.46 -7.54
N THR A 117 -12.61 -0.50 -7.88
CA THR A 117 -13.53 -0.54 -9.03
C THR A 117 -13.00 0.36 -10.15
N CYS A 118 -13.23 -0.03 -11.40
CA CYS A 118 -12.81 0.72 -12.59
C CYS A 118 -13.93 0.76 -13.64
N ALA A 119 -14.46 1.94 -13.90
CA ALA A 119 -15.53 2.18 -14.88
C ALA A 119 -15.10 1.92 -16.34
N ARG A 120 -13.79 1.86 -16.61
CA ARG A 120 -13.25 1.58 -17.96
C ARG A 120 -13.25 0.09 -18.31
N GLY A 121 -13.70 -0.77 -17.39
CA GLY A 121 -13.98 -2.20 -17.61
C GLY A 121 -12.82 -3.13 -17.24
N ARG A 122 -13.14 -4.24 -16.56
CA ARG A 122 -12.30 -5.43 -16.22
C ARG A 122 -10.96 -5.15 -15.52
N GLY A 123 -10.85 -4.01 -14.84
CA GLY A 123 -9.71 -3.63 -14.02
C GLY A 123 -9.96 -3.72 -12.51
N ASP A 124 -11.08 -4.31 -12.09
CA ASP A 124 -11.44 -4.38 -10.68
C ASP A 124 -10.55 -5.38 -9.98
N ILE A 125 -10.07 -5.00 -8.80
CA ILE A 125 -9.16 -5.83 -8.02
C ILE A 125 -9.61 -5.86 -6.58
N ALA A 126 -9.77 -7.06 -6.04
CA ALA A 126 -9.89 -7.29 -4.61
C ALA A 126 -8.62 -7.97 -4.11
N ASP A 127 -7.84 -7.23 -3.31
CA ASP A 127 -6.66 -7.72 -2.60
C ASP A 127 -7.04 -8.00 -1.14
N PHE A 128 -7.01 -9.27 -0.76
CA PHE A 128 -7.17 -9.74 0.62
C PHE A 128 -5.81 -10.08 1.20
N THR A 129 -5.51 -9.59 2.40
CA THR A 129 -4.29 -9.94 3.12
C THR A 129 -4.62 -10.37 4.55
N ASN A 130 -4.17 -11.55 4.93
CA ASN A 130 -4.10 -11.99 6.32
C ASN A 130 -2.71 -11.65 6.85
N HIS A 131 -2.67 -10.79 7.86
CA HIS A 131 -1.42 -10.23 8.36
C HIS A 131 -0.74 -11.07 9.43
N ASP A 132 -1.47 -11.96 10.08
CA ASP A 132 -0.95 -12.88 11.09
C ASP A 132 -0.28 -14.09 10.43
N ARG A 133 -0.84 -14.57 9.31
CA ARG A 133 -0.33 -15.72 8.56
C ARG A 133 0.42 -15.35 7.28
N LEU A 134 0.54 -14.06 6.97
CA LEU A 134 1.18 -13.52 5.77
C LEU A 134 0.62 -14.08 4.45
N GLN A 135 -0.67 -14.45 4.45
CA GLN A 135 -1.36 -14.94 3.25
C GLN A 135 -1.93 -13.76 2.47
N LYS A 136 -1.73 -13.77 1.15
CA LYS A 136 -2.31 -12.78 0.22
C LYS A 136 -3.14 -13.51 -0.81
N HIS A 137 -4.32 -12.96 -1.13
CA HIS A 137 -5.18 -13.47 -2.18
C HIS A 137 -5.71 -12.31 -3.01
N ARG A 138 -5.43 -12.34 -4.31
CA ARG A 138 -5.86 -11.33 -5.28
C ARG A 138 -6.90 -11.91 -6.21
N CYS A 139 -8.02 -11.23 -6.35
CA CYS A 139 -9.06 -11.54 -7.32
C CYS A 139 -9.17 -10.39 -8.32
N ARG A 140 -9.31 -10.71 -9.61
CA ARG A 140 -9.63 -9.74 -10.67
C ARG A 140 -11.08 -9.94 -11.12
N SER A 141 -11.79 -8.84 -11.34
CA SER A 141 -13.18 -8.85 -11.82
C SER A 141 -13.43 -7.64 -12.73
N GLY A 142 -14.68 -7.46 -13.15
CA GLY A 142 -15.11 -6.25 -13.85
C GLY A 142 -16.59 -6.00 -13.65
N LEU A 143 -16.91 -5.01 -12.84
CA LEU A 143 -18.27 -4.59 -12.57
C LEU A 143 -18.93 -4.13 -13.88
N ALA A 144 -20.18 -4.57 -14.10
CA ALA A 144 -20.92 -4.22 -15.31
C ALA A 144 -21.31 -2.74 -15.40
N HIS A 145 -21.14 -1.96 -14.31
CA HIS A 145 -21.45 -0.55 -14.24
C HIS A 145 -20.34 0.27 -13.56
N ALA A 146 -20.34 1.58 -13.79
CA ALA A 146 -19.48 2.50 -13.06
C ALA A 146 -19.98 2.67 -11.63
N ALA A 147 -19.15 2.35 -10.65
CA ALA A 147 -19.51 2.37 -9.24
C ALA A 147 -19.80 3.80 -8.75
N ARG A 148 -20.74 3.90 -7.81
CA ARG A 148 -21.11 5.15 -7.12
C ARG A 148 -20.57 5.14 -5.69
N LEU A 149 -20.42 6.31 -5.08
CA LEU A 149 -19.86 6.42 -3.74
C LEU A 149 -20.75 5.73 -2.69
N ASP A 150 -22.07 5.83 -2.84
CA ASP A 150 -23.07 5.18 -1.96
C ASP A 150 -22.99 3.64 -1.95
N GLU A 151 -22.48 3.03 -3.01
CA GLU A 151 -22.27 1.57 -3.10
C GLU A 151 -21.15 1.09 -2.17
N LEU A 152 -20.19 1.96 -1.84
CA LEU A 152 -19.05 1.64 -0.96
C LEU A 152 -19.22 2.21 0.45
N LEU A 153 -19.86 3.38 0.59
CA LEU A 153 -20.13 4.03 1.88
C LEU A 153 -20.86 3.08 2.84
N PRO A 154 -20.51 3.01 4.13
CA PRO A 154 -21.18 2.11 5.04
C PRO A 154 -22.67 2.44 5.13
N ARG A 155 -23.53 1.43 5.16
CA ARG A 155 -24.97 1.63 5.35
C ARG A 155 -25.31 2.13 6.76
N ASP A 156 -24.52 1.75 7.75
CA ASP A 156 -24.75 2.01 9.17
C ASP A 156 -23.40 2.02 9.92
N ASN A 157 -23.31 2.82 10.99
CA ASN A 157 -22.13 2.93 11.84
C ASN A 157 -21.69 1.59 12.46
N ARG A 158 -22.59 0.61 12.63
CA ARG A 158 -22.24 -0.71 13.16
C ARG A 158 -21.13 -1.42 12.37
N PHE A 159 -21.04 -1.18 11.06
CA PHE A 159 -20.00 -1.79 10.22
C PHE A 159 -18.62 -1.17 10.48
N LEU A 160 -18.58 0.07 10.96
CA LEU A 160 -17.35 0.73 11.37
C LEU A 160 -16.84 0.21 12.72
N GLN A 161 -17.70 -0.36 13.57
CA GLN A 161 -17.30 -0.88 14.89
C GLN A 161 -16.45 -2.14 14.79
N THR A 162 -16.60 -2.92 13.70
CA THR A 162 -15.78 -4.10 13.43
C THR A 162 -14.45 -3.76 12.75
N CYS A 163 -14.33 -2.55 12.19
CA CYS A 163 -13.15 -2.10 11.46
C CYS A 163 -12.21 -1.28 12.35
N HIS A 164 -10.93 -1.63 12.35
CA HIS A 164 -9.87 -0.78 12.90
C HIS A 164 -9.66 0.46 12.02
N VAL A 165 -9.70 0.25 10.71
CA VAL A 165 -9.60 1.32 9.71
C VAL A 165 -10.59 1.02 8.59
N ALA A 166 -11.33 2.04 8.16
CA ALA A 166 -12.11 2.00 6.93
C ALA A 166 -11.81 3.28 6.14
N ALA A 167 -11.63 3.18 4.84
CA ALA A 167 -11.38 4.36 4.01
C ALA A 167 -11.90 4.15 2.59
N ILE A 168 -12.40 5.21 1.98
CA ILE A 168 -12.89 5.23 0.61
C ILE A 168 -12.17 6.33 -0.14
N ALA A 169 -11.52 5.94 -1.23
CA ALA A 169 -10.82 6.84 -2.14
C ALA A 169 -11.64 7.01 -3.43
N GLU A 170 -11.68 8.23 -3.96
CA GLU A 170 -12.35 8.56 -5.24
C GLU A 170 -11.43 8.35 -6.45
N PHE A 171 -10.44 7.48 -6.29
CA PHE A 171 -9.42 7.13 -7.26
C PHE A 171 -8.93 5.69 -7.03
N GLY A 172 -8.27 5.11 -8.03
CA GLY A 172 -7.69 3.78 -7.93
C GLY A 172 -6.40 3.78 -7.10
N LEU A 173 -6.44 3.13 -5.93
CA LEU A 173 -5.24 2.86 -5.15
C LEU A 173 -4.61 1.54 -5.61
N ALA A 174 -3.46 1.61 -6.26
CA ALA A 174 -2.62 0.44 -6.50
C ALA A 174 -2.13 -0.18 -5.18
N SER A 175 -1.66 -1.44 -5.20
CA SER A 175 -1.10 -2.08 -3.99
C SER A 175 -0.02 -1.22 -3.33
N SER A 176 -0.05 -1.17 -2.00
CA SER A 176 0.73 -0.22 -1.20
C SER A 176 2.04 -0.83 -0.70
N ASP A 177 2.53 -1.86 -1.38
CA ASP A 177 3.67 -2.62 -0.90
C ASP A 177 5.02 -2.12 -1.42
N LEU A 178 5.02 -1.03 -2.21
CA LEU A 178 6.25 -0.47 -2.76
C LEU A 178 7.04 0.36 -1.72
N PRO A 179 8.38 0.30 -1.77
CA PRO A 179 9.24 1.17 -0.98
C PRO A 179 9.06 2.63 -1.42
N ALA A 180 9.07 3.56 -0.46
CA ALA A 180 8.86 4.97 -0.76
C ALA A 180 9.29 5.89 0.40
N LEU A 181 9.63 7.12 0.04
CA LEU A 181 9.99 8.20 0.96
C LEU A 181 8.86 9.23 1.05
N ALA A 182 8.50 9.65 2.26
CA ALA A 182 7.63 10.81 2.43
C ALA A 182 8.34 12.09 1.95
N GLY A 183 7.55 13.09 1.55
CA GLY A 183 8.08 14.42 1.22
C GLY A 183 8.91 15.02 2.36
N GLY A 184 9.92 15.82 1.99
CA GLY A 184 10.90 16.42 2.89
C GLY A 184 12.14 15.55 3.16
N ALA A 185 12.15 14.28 2.75
CA ALA A 185 13.35 13.45 2.85
C ALA A 185 14.45 13.97 1.91
N LEU A 186 15.64 14.24 2.46
CA LEU A 186 16.77 14.80 1.71
C LEU A 186 17.61 13.68 1.09
N VAL A 187 17.46 13.47 -0.22
CA VAL A 187 18.21 12.49 -1.01
C VAL A 187 19.52 13.11 -1.49
N THR A 188 20.62 12.39 -1.33
CA THR A 188 21.95 12.83 -1.75
C THR A 188 22.06 12.78 -3.28
N THR A 189 22.36 13.94 -3.89
CA THR A 189 22.63 14.08 -5.33
C THR A 189 24.08 14.51 -5.54
N THR A 190 24.58 14.45 -6.78
CA THR A 190 25.93 14.93 -7.12
C THR A 190 26.15 16.42 -6.83
N THR A 191 25.07 17.21 -6.74
CA THR A 191 25.10 18.65 -6.45
C THR A 191 24.70 18.99 -5.01
N GLY A 192 24.61 17.99 -4.13
CA GLY A 192 24.18 18.16 -2.73
C GLY A 192 22.83 17.50 -2.43
N ALA A 193 22.38 17.57 -1.18
CA ALA A 193 21.14 16.93 -0.77
C ALA A 193 19.90 17.72 -1.25
N ARG A 194 18.92 17.03 -1.84
CA ARG A 194 17.68 17.63 -2.36
C ARG A 194 16.44 16.93 -1.77
N PRO A 195 15.35 17.65 -1.48
CA PRO A 195 14.10 17.01 -1.08
C PRO A 195 13.58 16.09 -2.19
N VAL A 196 13.12 14.89 -1.81
CA VAL A 196 12.69 13.84 -2.74
C VAL A 196 11.60 14.32 -3.71
N GLU A 197 10.69 15.18 -3.26
CA GLU A 197 9.61 15.75 -4.07
C GLU A 197 10.08 16.71 -5.17
N THR A 198 11.34 17.16 -5.12
CA THR A 198 11.93 18.04 -6.14
C THR A 198 12.70 17.28 -7.21
N LEU A 199 12.85 15.97 -7.05
CA LEU A 199 13.61 15.14 -7.99
C LEU A 199 12.80 14.86 -9.24
N THR A 200 13.51 14.71 -10.36
CA THR A 200 12.92 14.42 -11.67
C THR A 200 13.73 13.34 -12.39
N PRO A 201 13.12 12.57 -13.31
CA PRO A 201 13.85 11.60 -14.10
C PRO A 201 15.06 12.25 -14.81
N GLY A 202 16.21 11.60 -14.74
CA GLY A 202 17.50 12.12 -15.23
C GLY A 202 18.39 12.74 -14.14
N ASP A 203 17.86 13.08 -12.97
CA ASP A 203 18.67 13.55 -11.84
C ASP A 203 19.69 12.47 -11.41
N LEU A 204 20.93 12.89 -11.14
CA LEU A 204 22.03 12.01 -10.73
C LEU A 204 22.07 11.87 -9.20
N LEU A 205 21.76 10.68 -8.69
CA LEU A 205 21.66 10.37 -7.27
C LEU A 205 22.82 9.50 -6.81
N VAL A 206 23.26 9.68 -5.57
CA VAL A 206 24.33 8.88 -4.97
C VAL A 206 23.72 7.64 -4.31
N SER A 207 24.18 6.46 -4.72
CA SER A 207 23.76 5.18 -4.16
C SER A 207 24.48 4.87 -2.85
N ALA A 208 23.99 3.88 -2.10
CA ALA A 208 24.64 3.39 -0.88
C ALA A 208 26.01 2.72 -1.14
N THR A 209 26.29 2.31 -2.37
CA THR A 209 27.61 1.82 -2.81
C THR A 209 28.57 2.96 -3.16
N GLY A 210 28.08 4.20 -3.22
CA GLY A 210 28.85 5.39 -3.61
C GLY A 210 28.83 5.69 -5.11
N GLU A 211 28.11 4.89 -5.88
CA GLU A 211 27.95 5.08 -7.32
C GLU A 211 26.96 6.20 -7.61
N THR A 212 27.13 6.87 -8.74
CA THR A 212 26.19 7.89 -9.21
C THR A 212 25.28 7.28 -10.26
N LEU A 213 23.98 7.27 -10.00
CA LEU A 213 22.98 6.62 -10.85
C LEU A 213 21.93 7.63 -11.34
N PRO A 214 21.51 7.58 -12.62
CA PRO A 214 20.44 8.42 -13.13
C PRO A 214 19.07 7.89 -12.68
N LEU A 215 18.28 8.73 -12.02
CA LEU A 215 16.91 8.42 -11.64
C LEU A 215 16.08 8.15 -12.90
N ARG A 216 15.47 6.97 -13.02
CA ARG A 216 14.69 6.60 -14.21
C ARG A 216 13.22 6.94 -14.07
N TRP A 217 12.71 6.80 -12.86
CA TRP A 217 11.31 7.01 -12.60
C TRP A 217 11.10 7.50 -11.17
N ILE A 218 10.19 8.46 -11.04
CA ILE A 218 9.68 8.91 -9.76
C ILE A 218 8.17 9.03 -9.86
N GLU A 219 7.47 8.45 -8.89
CA GLU A 219 6.02 8.56 -8.80
C GLU A 219 5.61 9.02 -7.41
N ARG A 220 4.80 10.08 -7.38
CA ARG A 220 4.14 10.55 -6.16
C ARG A 220 2.81 9.81 -6.01
N ARG A 221 2.62 9.11 -4.88
CA ARG A 221 1.36 8.46 -4.51
C ARG A 221 0.85 8.97 -3.17
N SER A 222 -0.42 9.34 -3.12
CA SER A 222 -1.15 9.54 -1.86
C SER A 222 -1.45 8.18 -1.22
N ARG A 223 -1.16 8.02 0.08
CA ARG A 223 -1.37 6.76 0.80
C ARG A 223 -2.13 6.96 2.09
N LEU A 224 -2.93 5.95 2.43
CA LEU A 224 -3.46 5.78 3.78
C LEU A 224 -2.30 5.48 4.75
N CYS A 225 -2.29 6.16 5.89
CA CYS A 225 -1.23 6.11 6.89
C CYS A 225 -1.76 5.65 8.25
N LEU A 226 -2.70 4.70 8.24
CA LEU A 226 -3.36 4.16 9.41
C LEU A 226 -3.20 2.63 9.47
N GLY A 227 -3.41 2.07 10.67
CA GLY A 227 -3.36 0.63 10.91
C GLY A 227 -2.02 0.02 10.49
N ARG A 228 -2.07 -1.03 9.67
CA ARG A 228 -0.87 -1.70 9.17
C ARG A 228 -0.19 -0.95 8.05
N GLN A 229 -0.90 -0.04 7.38
CA GLN A 229 -0.38 0.83 6.34
C GLN A 229 0.32 2.08 6.90
N SER A 230 0.24 2.28 8.22
CA SER A 230 0.95 3.32 8.93
C SER A 230 2.43 3.34 8.60
N PRO A 231 2.97 4.47 8.10
CA PRO A 231 4.37 4.59 7.75
C PRO A 231 5.27 4.41 8.96
N VAL A 232 6.54 4.14 8.69
CA VAL A 232 7.56 4.03 9.73
C VAL A 232 8.38 5.31 9.72
N ARG A 233 8.36 6.04 10.84
CA ARG A 233 9.27 7.14 11.10
C ARG A 233 10.60 6.57 11.61
N LEU A 234 11.66 6.84 10.86
CA LEU A 234 13.04 6.57 11.23
C LEU A 234 13.61 7.83 11.89
N ARG A 235 13.97 7.73 13.17
CA ARG A 235 14.39 8.86 13.99
C ARG A 235 15.88 9.14 13.89
N ALA A 236 16.26 10.40 13.81
CA ALA A 236 17.64 10.81 14.05
C ALA A 236 18.02 10.63 15.54
N PRO A 237 19.30 10.35 15.87
CA PRO A 237 20.41 10.11 14.96
C PRO A 237 20.56 8.63 14.53
N TYR A 238 19.50 7.82 14.65
CA TYR A 238 19.56 6.41 14.29
C TYR A 238 19.75 6.27 12.77
N PHE A 239 20.32 5.13 12.35
CA PHE A 239 20.58 4.82 10.94
C PHE A 239 21.52 5.81 10.22
N GLY A 240 22.21 6.69 10.96
CA GLY A 240 23.09 7.71 10.39
C GLY A 240 22.38 9.00 9.97
N LEU A 241 21.08 9.13 10.24
CA LEU A 241 20.26 10.28 9.89
C LEU A 241 20.56 11.51 10.76
N SER A 242 20.49 12.71 10.18
CA SER A 242 20.49 14.00 10.87
C SER A 242 19.09 14.51 11.17
N HIS A 243 18.09 14.07 10.41
CA HIS A 243 16.68 14.45 10.57
C HIS A 243 15.79 13.21 10.48
N ASP A 244 14.64 13.25 11.15
CA ASP A 244 13.64 12.19 11.06
C ASP A 244 13.11 12.09 9.62
N ILE A 245 12.99 10.87 9.10
CA ILE A 245 12.34 10.60 7.81
C ILE A 245 11.18 9.64 8.00
N CYS A 246 10.19 9.67 7.11
CA CYS A 246 9.11 8.70 7.08
C CYS A 246 9.18 7.87 5.80
N VAL A 247 9.08 6.55 5.95
CA VAL A 247 9.09 5.59 4.85
C VAL A 247 7.88 4.67 4.92
N THR A 248 7.56 4.00 3.82
CA THR A 248 6.51 2.96 3.84
C THR A 248 6.98 1.76 4.67
N PRO A 249 6.07 0.96 5.26
CA PRO A 249 6.46 -0.20 6.08
C PRO A 249 7.33 -1.22 5.35
N GLU A 250 7.12 -1.37 4.04
CA GLU A 250 7.85 -2.31 3.18
C GLU A 250 9.22 -1.78 2.77
N THR A 251 9.49 -0.48 2.95
CA THR A 251 10.80 0.11 2.60
C THR A 251 11.89 -0.56 3.41
N ARG A 252 12.90 -1.10 2.72
CA ARG A 252 14.09 -1.65 3.38
C ARG A 252 15.16 -0.57 3.50
N VAL A 253 15.92 -0.63 4.58
CA VAL A 253 17.08 0.23 4.80
C VAL A 253 18.33 -0.62 4.89
N VAL A 254 19.43 -0.07 4.37
CA VAL A 254 20.75 -0.69 4.42
C VAL A 254 21.24 -0.69 5.87
N ARG A 255 21.65 -1.87 6.34
CA ARG A 255 22.26 -2.09 7.64
C ARG A 255 23.64 -2.70 7.44
N SER A 256 24.60 -2.22 8.23
CA SER A 256 25.98 -2.70 8.23
C SER A 256 26.58 -2.64 9.64
N GLY A 257 27.79 -3.19 9.77
CA GLY A 257 28.61 -3.14 10.98
C GLY A 257 28.75 -4.51 11.67
N PRO A 258 29.48 -4.56 12.80
CA PRO A 258 29.96 -5.84 13.37
C PRO A 258 28.85 -6.83 13.72
N ALA A 259 27.68 -6.35 14.14
CA ALA A 259 26.54 -7.22 14.45
C ALA A 259 25.94 -7.87 13.19
N VAL A 260 25.99 -7.18 12.04
CA VAL A 260 25.51 -7.73 10.76
C VAL A 260 26.47 -8.81 10.29
N GLU A 261 27.77 -8.51 10.26
CA GLU A 261 28.82 -9.45 9.87
C GLU A 261 28.81 -10.69 10.75
N TYR A 262 28.69 -10.53 12.07
CA TYR A 262 28.70 -11.64 13.02
C TYR A 262 27.46 -12.54 12.93
N ILE A 263 26.26 -11.97 12.74
CA ILE A 263 25.01 -12.74 12.77
C ILE A 263 24.69 -13.35 11.40
N PHE A 264 24.98 -12.61 10.32
CA PHE A 264 24.54 -12.98 8.97
C PHE A 264 25.68 -13.35 8.03
N GLY A 265 26.94 -13.08 8.39
CA GLY A 265 28.08 -13.32 7.50
C GLY A 265 28.16 -12.34 6.33
N GLU A 266 27.42 -11.23 6.40
CA GLU A 266 27.30 -10.24 5.33
C GLU A 266 27.81 -8.87 5.81
N GLU A 267 28.47 -8.11 4.93
CA GLU A 267 28.89 -6.74 5.27
C GLU A 267 27.70 -5.77 5.35
N ARG A 268 26.72 -5.99 4.47
CA ARG A 268 25.54 -5.13 4.30
C ARG A 268 24.31 -5.97 4.00
N VAL A 269 23.21 -5.65 4.67
CA VAL A 269 21.92 -6.30 4.48
C VAL A 269 20.80 -5.29 4.41
N LEU A 270 19.68 -5.67 3.82
CA LEU A 270 18.45 -4.90 3.78
C LEU A 270 17.50 -5.37 4.88
N ALA A 271 17.12 -4.44 5.76
CA ALA A 271 16.15 -4.68 6.82
C ALA A 271 14.88 -3.85 6.57
N ARG A 272 13.72 -4.51 6.54
CA ARG A 272 12.42 -3.84 6.37
C ARG A 272 12.12 -2.91 7.55
N ALA A 273 11.75 -1.68 7.27
CA ALA A 273 11.42 -0.67 8.29
C ALA A 273 10.31 -1.14 9.24
N GLY A 274 9.26 -1.77 8.70
CA GLY A 274 8.13 -2.31 9.47
C GLY A 274 8.49 -3.44 10.44
N ASP A 275 9.60 -4.15 10.23
CA ASP A 275 10.06 -5.22 11.13
C ASP A 275 10.98 -4.70 12.23
N MET A 276 11.47 -3.46 12.10
CA MET A 276 12.34 -2.82 13.08
C MET A 276 11.60 -1.90 14.06
N THR A 277 10.26 -1.91 14.06
CA THR A 277 9.45 -1.00 14.91
C THR A 277 9.57 -1.27 16.41
N SER A 278 10.24 -2.35 16.81
CA SER A 278 10.62 -2.63 18.21
C SER A 278 11.89 -1.88 18.64
N SER A 279 12.59 -1.24 17.70
CA SER A 279 13.79 -0.46 17.97
C SER A 279 13.44 0.97 18.43
N PRO A 280 14.28 1.61 19.26
CA PRO A 280 14.08 3.03 19.60
C PRO A 280 14.20 3.99 18.40
N GLY A 281 14.76 3.54 17.28
CA GLY A 281 14.96 4.34 16.08
C GLY A 281 13.82 4.29 15.07
N ALA A 282 12.93 3.29 15.11
CA ALA A 282 11.89 3.11 14.11
C ALA A 282 10.53 2.98 14.80
N HIS A 283 9.57 3.84 14.43
CA HIS A 283 8.25 3.89 15.06
C HIS A 283 7.15 4.00 14.00
N ARG A 284 6.00 3.38 14.22
CA ARG A 284 4.83 3.65 13.37
C ARG A 284 4.35 5.09 13.59
N ASP A 285 4.06 5.79 12.51
CA ASP A 285 3.61 7.17 12.52
C ASP A 285 2.17 7.28 12.00
N ASN A 286 1.24 7.46 12.95
CA ASN A 286 -0.20 7.57 12.69
C ASN A 286 -0.70 9.02 12.80
N GLN A 287 0.20 10.02 12.82
CA GLN A 287 -0.19 11.40 13.12
C GLN A 287 -1.06 12.06 12.04
N ARG A 288 -1.00 11.55 10.80
CA ARG A 288 -1.82 12.04 9.69
C ARG A 288 -2.45 10.84 9.00
N PRO A 289 -3.76 10.86 8.69
CA PRO A 289 -4.43 9.74 8.04
C PRO A 289 -3.96 9.52 6.60
N VAL A 290 -3.45 10.57 5.95
CA VAL A 290 -2.97 10.54 4.56
C VAL A 290 -1.66 11.29 4.44
N ARG A 291 -0.71 10.74 3.68
CA ARG A 291 0.53 11.42 3.29
C ARG A 291 0.91 11.06 1.85
N ALA A 292 1.64 11.97 1.21
CA ALA A 292 2.24 11.72 -0.10
C ALA A 292 3.61 11.05 0.06
N PHE A 293 3.83 10.00 -0.72
CA PHE A 293 5.08 9.25 -0.79
C PHE A 293 5.62 9.26 -2.22
N HIS A 294 6.94 9.20 -2.34
CA HIS A 294 7.67 9.23 -3.59
C HIS A 294 8.38 7.89 -3.75
N HIS A 295 7.99 7.17 -4.80
CA HIS A 295 8.60 5.92 -5.23
C HIS A 295 9.67 6.26 -6.26
N LEU A 296 10.88 5.79 -6.06
CA LEU A 296 12.01 6.01 -6.97
C LEU A 296 12.36 4.67 -7.62
N MET A 297 12.85 4.67 -8.85
CA MET A 297 13.36 3.47 -9.52
C MET A 297 14.50 3.86 -10.48
N PHE A 298 15.47 2.95 -10.61
CA PHE A 298 16.64 3.05 -11.48
C PHE A 298 16.60 1.93 -12.53
N ASP A 299 17.62 1.84 -13.40
CA ASP A 299 17.73 0.73 -14.34
C ASP A 299 17.89 -0.60 -13.60
N ASP A 300 18.90 -0.66 -12.72
CA ASP A 300 19.08 -1.76 -11.78
C ASP A 300 18.59 -1.35 -10.40
N HIS A 301 18.13 -2.33 -9.61
CA HIS A 301 17.71 -2.07 -8.24
C HIS A 301 18.87 -1.45 -7.43
N ALA A 302 18.59 -0.35 -6.76
CA ALA A 302 19.60 0.36 -5.97
C ALA A 302 19.02 0.89 -4.66
N CYS A 303 19.92 1.24 -3.74
CA CYS A 303 19.58 1.99 -2.53
C CYS A 303 20.13 3.41 -2.66
N VAL A 304 19.29 4.43 -2.49
CA VAL A 304 19.72 5.84 -2.48
C VAL A 304 20.22 6.25 -1.11
N MET A 305 21.15 7.18 -1.07
CA MET A 305 21.59 7.77 0.19
C MET A 305 20.63 8.89 0.62
N VAL A 306 20.10 8.75 1.82
CA VAL A 306 19.38 9.79 2.55
C VAL A 306 20.25 10.13 3.76
N ASP A 307 20.99 11.24 3.67
CA ASP A 307 22.10 11.55 4.57
C ASP A 307 23.15 10.41 4.60
N ARG A 308 23.28 9.66 5.71
CA ARG A 308 24.13 8.47 5.82
C ARG A 308 23.33 7.16 5.87
N CYS A 309 22.03 7.21 5.60
CA CYS A 309 21.15 6.05 5.57
C CYS A 309 20.92 5.61 4.13
N GLY A 310 21.32 4.39 3.78
CA GLY A 310 20.92 3.77 2.52
C GLY A 310 19.46 3.34 2.58
N VAL A 311 18.62 3.83 1.66
CA VAL A 311 17.19 3.52 1.58
C VAL A 311 16.90 2.86 0.24
N GLU A 312 16.25 1.70 0.28
CA GLU A 312 15.89 0.93 -0.90
C GLU A 312 14.94 1.71 -1.83
N THR A 313 15.10 1.52 -3.14
CA THR A 313 14.21 2.04 -4.18
C THR A 313 13.33 0.93 -4.75
N ALA A 314 12.34 1.27 -5.56
CA ALA A 314 11.40 0.27 -6.07
C ALA A 314 12.10 -0.73 -6.99
N LEU A 315 11.90 -2.03 -6.71
CA LEU A 315 12.33 -3.13 -7.57
C LEU A 315 11.32 -3.31 -8.70
N LEU A 316 11.79 -3.50 -9.94
CA LEU A 316 10.92 -3.63 -11.10
C LEU A 316 9.90 -4.77 -10.96
N ALA A 317 10.30 -5.93 -10.45
CA ALA A 317 9.38 -7.03 -10.19
C ALA A 317 8.27 -6.68 -9.21
N ASP A 318 8.56 -5.88 -8.18
CA ASP A 318 7.54 -5.42 -7.22
C ASP A 318 6.60 -4.40 -7.87
N VAL A 319 7.14 -3.49 -8.69
CA VAL A 319 6.34 -2.51 -9.46
C VAL A 319 5.38 -3.22 -10.42
N VAL A 320 5.86 -4.23 -11.15
CA VAL A 320 5.04 -5.04 -12.07
C VAL A 320 4.00 -5.85 -11.31
N ALA A 321 4.37 -6.48 -10.18
CA ALA A 321 3.45 -7.26 -9.36
C ALA A 321 2.36 -6.41 -8.71
N VAL A 322 2.70 -5.18 -8.30
CA VAL A 322 1.75 -4.19 -7.78
C VAL A 322 0.87 -3.61 -8.89
N GLY A 323 1.42 -3.49 -10.10
CA GLY A 323 0.72 -3.01 -11.28
C GLY A 323 -0.29 -4.00 -11.88
N ASP A 324 -1.04 -3.50 -12.85
CA ASP A 324 -2.03 -4.28 -13.61
C ASP A 324 -1.43 -5.09 -14.76
N ALA A 325 -0.11 -4.97 -14.99
CA ALA A 325 0.56 -5.34 -16.23
C ALA A 325 1.02 -6.81 -16.34
N GLY A 326 0.58 -7.72 -15.47
CA GLY A 326 0.82 -9.17 -15.61
C GLY A 326 1.80 -9.76 -14.58
N GLN A 327 2.22 -11.01 -14.81
CA GLN A 327 3.11 -11.75 -13.90
C GLN A 327 4.58 -11.30 -14.06
N PRO A 328 5.34 -11.17 -12.96
CA PRO A 328 6.76 -10.81 -12.99
C PRO A 328 7.68 -11.92 -13.55
N CYS A 329 7.12 -13.06 -13.96
CA CYS A 329 7.88 -14.23 -14.41
C CYS A 329 8.66 -14.01 -15.73
N ASN A 330 8.26 -13.01 -16.53
CA ASN A 330 8.93 -12.65 -17.79
C ASN A 330 10.12 -11.70 -17.59
N LEU A 331 10.40 -11.28 -16.36
CA LEU A 331 11.50 -10.37 -16.05
C LEU A 331 12.83 -11.13 -15.91
N SER A 332 13.93 -10.43 -16.18
CA SER A 332 15.27 -10.97 -15.97
C SER A 332 15.53 -11.24 -14.48
N GLN A 333 16.58 -12.00 -14.16
CA GLN A 333 16.95 -12.24 -12.75
C GLN A 333 17.33 -10.94 -12.04
N ALA A 334 18.00 -10.01 -12.73
CA ALA A 334 18.40 -8.72 -12.17
C ALA A 334 17.17 -7.89 -11.74
N ASP A 335 16.13 -7.87 -12.58
CA ASP A 335 14.87 -7.16 -12.32
C ASP A 335 14.02 -7.74 -11.17
N ARG A 336 14.38 -8.94 -10.72
CA ARG A 336 13.68 -9.70 -9.68
C ARG A 336 14.46 -9.82 -8.37
N THR A 337 15.73 -9.42 -8.36
CA THR A 337 16.63 -9.66 -7.25
C THR A 337 17.04 -8.33 -6.63
N PRO A 338 16.78 -8.10 -5.33
CA PRO A 338 17.32 -6.94 -4.63
C PRO A 338 18.84 -6.91 -4.70
N CYS A 339 19.41 -5.71 -4.72
CA CYS A 339 20.86 -5.47 -4.85
C CYS A 339 21.69 -5.90 -3.64
N LEU A 340 21.04 -6.27 -2.54
CA LEU A 340 21.66 -6.70 -1.29
C LEU A 340 20.80 -7.82 -0.65
N PRO A 341 21.38 -8.71 0.16
CA PRO A 341 20.63 -9.73 0.89
C PRO A 341 19.55 -9.11 1.77
N VAL A 342 18.33 -9.63 1.69
CA VAL A 342 17.16 -9.15 2.45
C VAL A 342 16.96 -10.01 3.68
N LEU A 343 16.97 -9.38 4.86
CA LEU A 343 16.60 -10.05 6.10
C LEU A 343 15.11 -10.33 6.14
N ASP A 344 14.75 -11.50 6.66
CA ASP A 344 13.39 -11.78 7.08
C ASP A 344 13.06 -11.04 8.39
N ARG A 345 11.81 -11.16 8.83
CA ARG A 345 11.34 -10.49 10.05
C ARG A 345 12.12 -10.93 11.29
N ALA A 346 12.44 -12.21 11.41
CA ALA A 346 13.17 -12.75 12.56
C ALA A 346 14.62 -12.22 12.59
N GLY A 347 15.31 -12.20 11.45
CA GLY A 347 16.64 -11.64 11.28
C GLY A 347 16.67 -10.14 11.58
N ALA A 348 15.71 -9.37 11.05
CA ALA A 348 15.60 -7.94 11.36
C ALA A 348 15.43 -7.68 12.87
N GLN A 349 14.62 -8.50 13.56
CA GLN A 349 14.42 -8.40 15.01
C GLN A 349 15.65 -8.81 15.80
N ALA A 350 16.37 -9.86 15.37
CA ALA A 350 17.63 -10.28 15.98
C ALA A 350 18.69 -9.16 15.89
N LEU A 351 18.78 -8.49 14.73
CA LEU A 351 19.68 -7.35 14.54
C LEU A 351 19.34 -6.17 15.45
N VAL A 352 18.04 -5.87 15.61
CA VAL A 352 17.57 -4.83 16.54
C VAL A 352 17.96 -5.16 17.98
N ALA A 353 17.75 -6.41 18.41
CA ALA A 353 18.11 -6.86 19.75
C ALA A 353 19.62 -6.81 20.02
N ALA A 354 20.44 -7.21 19.05
CA ALA A 354 21.91 -7.14 19.13
C ALA A 354 22.40 -5.69 19.24
N SER A 355 21.83 -4.79 18.44
CA SER A 355 22.17 -3.36 18.45
C SER A 355 21.81 -2.65 19.77
N ALA A 356 20.83 -3.15 20.51
CA ALA A 356 20.45 -2.63 21.83
C ALA A 356 21.44 -3.07 22.93
N LYS A 357 21.95 -4.31 22.85
CA LYS A 357 22.94 -4.84 23.81
C LYS A 357 24.30 -4.14 23.67
N GLY A 358 24.77 -3.95 22.44
CA GLY A 358 26.06 -3.28 22.18
C GLY A 358 26.15 -1.86 22.76
N ARG A 359 25.04 -1.12 22.77
CA ARG A 359 25.00 0.23 23.37
C ARG A 359 25.04 0.24 24.90
N ARG A 360 24.46 -0.76 25.56
CA ARG A 360 24.48 -0.88 27.03
C ARG A 360 25.85 -1.26 27.58
N SER A 361 26.72 -1.85 26.77
CA SER A 361 28.08 -2.21 27.16
C SER A 361 29.09 -1.06 27.04
N LEU A 362 28.69 0.07 26.43
CA LEU A 362 29.53 1.24 26.17
C LEU A 362 29.16 2.46 27.03
N THR A 363 28.15 2.32 27.90
CA THR A 363 27.70 3.28 28.90
C THR A 363 27.93 2.69 30.28
#